data_AF-A0A8S3FN27-F1
#
_entry.id   AF-A0A8S3FN27-F1
#
_cell.length_a   1.000
_cell.length_b   1.000
_cell.length_c   1.000
_cell.angle_alpha   90.00
_cell.angle_beta   90.00
_cell.angle_gamma   90.00
#
_symmetry.space_group_name_H-M   'P 1'
#
loop_
_entity.id
_entity.type
_entity.pdbx_description
1 polymer ?
#
loop_
_entity_poly.entity_id
_entity_poly.type
_entity_poly.pdbx_seq_one_letter_code
_entity_poly.pdbx_strand_id
1 'polypeptide(L)'
;LDGIPKVILQPNIKEKLSTATTNFSGAALKALTSAITVHYLAQKRLNNKYEIREEDALILADRTARQYQLFLGLNTLPRLLLHNLDNRRLLSHNANHGSRDSTEFHLPETYRFTGKIIISLHDKCVRTEVIQKNNRRHIIEDSLRETEENLQQLLERITSYGNDRNVQLLQLIDLNLLSSKGAYDEKKIFETLKERYDECMEYKRSMIVYDLDSLVGVNQSDSESSMGTSTSTSIVNQSIYIYVTSRFREAAIEASCTDKRQKNERWAIAV
;
A
#
# COMPACT_ATOMS: atom_id res chain seq x y z
N LEU A 1 7.08 -32.63 12.17
CA LEU A 1 5.85 -31.92 12.63
C LEU A 1 4.62 -32.76 12.25
N ASP A 2 4.68 -34.08 12.53
CA ASP A 2 3.58 -34.99 12.23
C ASP A 2 2.80 -35.19 13.52
N GLY A 3 1.58 -34.65 13.58
CA GLY A 3 0.72 -34.70 14.77
C GLY A 3 0.04 -33.38 15.15
N ILE A 4 0.39 -32.27 14.49
CA ILE A 4 -0.34 -31.00 14.69
C ILE A 4 -1.59 -31.03 13.80
N PRO A 5 -2.80 -30.90 14.37
CA PRO A 5 -4.02 -30.85 13.57
C PRO A 5 -3.97 -29.66 12.62
N LYS A 6 -4.21 -29.94 11.33
CA LYS A 6 -4.20 -28.92 10.28
C LYS A 6 -5.38 -27.98 10.53
N VAL A 7 -5.09 -26.75 10.97
CA VAL A 7 -6.11 -25.71 11.13
C VAL A 7 -6.64 -25.35 9.76
N ILE A 8 -7.92 -25.63 9.50
CA ILE A 8 -8.59 -25.23 8.27
C ILE A 8 -9.11 -23.81 8.49
N LEU A 9 -8.46 -22.84 7.86
CA LEU A 9 -8.94 -21.46 7.82
C LEU A 9 -10.06 -21.34 6.81
N GLN A 10 -11.06 -20.50 7.12
CA GLN A 10 -12.09 -20.14 6.16
C GLN A 10 -11.45 -19.44 4.93
N PRO A 11 -12.00 -19.61 3.70
CA PRO A 11 -11.40 -19.06 2.48
C PRO A 11 -11.19 -17.53 2.50
N ASN A 12 -12.13 -16.79 3.07
CA ASN A 12 -12.05 -15.34 3.27
C ASN A 12 -10.85 -14.95 4.16
N ILE A 13 -10.63 -15.63 5.27
CA ILE A 13 -9.51 -15.38 6.20
C ILE A 13 -8.19 -15.70 5.52
N LYS A 14 -8.15 -16.76 4.72
CA LYS A 14 -6.95 -17.14 3.97
C LYS A 14 -6.56 -16.08 2.93
N GLU A 15 -7.53 -15.53 2.21
CA GLU A 15 -7.30 -14.44 1.25
C GLU A 15 -6.78 -13.19 1.98
N LYS A 16 -7.43 -12.79 3.08
CA LYS A 16 -7.01 -11.64 3.90
C LYS A 16 -5.63 -11.79 4.50
N LEU A 17 -5.30 -12.97 5.03
CA LEU A 17 -3.95 -13.27 5.50
C LEU A 17 -2.93 -13.21 4.36
N SER A 18 -3.27 -13.72 3.18
CA SER A 18 -2.38 -13.64 2.03
C SER A 18 -2.01 -12.19 1.70
N THR A 19 -2.97 -11.27 1.76
CA THR A 19 -2.72 -9.82 1.58
C THR A 19 -1.93 -9.23 2.77
N ALA A 20 -2.25 -9.63 4.00
CA ALA A 20 -1.59 -9.12 5.20
C ALA A 20 -0.13 -9.58 5.35
N THR A 21 0.25 -10.70 4.72
CA THR A 21 1.57 -11.33 4.85
C THR A 21 2.40 -11.28 3.58
N THR A 22 2.11 -10.35 2.68
CA THR A 22 2.78 -10.22 1.37
C THR A 22 4.29 -9.98 1.49
N ASN A 23 4.71 -9.31 2.55
CA ASN A 23 6.12 -9.05 2.86
C ASN A 23 6.75 -10.08 3.81
N PHE A 24 6.07 -11.20 4.12
CA PHE A 24 6.59 -12.20 5.04
C PHE A 24 7.60 -13.11 4.35
N SER A 25 8.76 -13.28 4.99
CA SER A 25 9.70 -14.34 4.62
C SER A 25 9.13 -15.73 4.93
N GLY A 26 9.71 -16.78 4.33
CA GLY A 26 9.32 -18.16 4.63
C GLY A 26 9.45 -18.52 6.12
N ALA A 27 10.39 -17.91 6.85
CA ALA A 27 10.52 -18.07 8.29
C ALA A 27 9.38 -17.39 9.06
N ALA A 28 9.03 -16.15 8.68
CA ALA A 28 7.92 -15.42 9.27
C ALA A 28 6.57 -16.13 9.02
N LEU A 29 6.35 -16.68 7.81
CA LEU A 29 5.16 -17.47 7.49
C LEU A 29 5.05 -18.75 8.35
N LYS A 30 6.17 -19.43 8.60
CA LYS A 30 6.21 -20.59 9.51
C LYS A 30 5.89 -20.20 10.94
N ALA A 31 6.46 -19.09 11.43
CA ALA A 31 6.18 -18.56 12.75
C ALA A 31 4.70 -18.19 12.91
N LEU A 32 4.11 -17.50 11.92
CA LEU A 32 2.69 -17.17 11.91
C LEU A 32 1.81 -18.41 11.93
N THR A 33 2.12 -19.41 11.09
CA THR A 33 1.37 -20.67 11.04
C THR A 33 1.38 -21.37 12.40
N SER A 34 2.55 -21.38 13.07
CA SER A 34 2.68 -21.90 14.42
C SER A 34 1.83 -21.10 15.42
N ALA A 35 1.90 -19.76 15.38
CA ALA A 35 1.14 -18.88 16.25
C ALA A 35 -0.38 -19.06 16.11
N ILE A 36 -0.88 -19.14 14.86
CA ILE A 36 -2.29 -19.44 14.54
C ILE A 36 -2.68 -20.80 15.13
N THR A 37 -1.84 -21.81 14.97
CA THR A 37 -2.15 -23.16 15.44
C THR A 37 -2.21 -23.23 16.96
N VAL A 38 -1.24 -22.63 17.65
CA VAL A 38 -1.22 -22.57 19.11
C VAL A 38 -2.42 -21.80 19.64
N HIS A 39 -2.75 -20.64 19.06
CA HIS A 39 -3.89 -19.84 19.47
C HIS A 39 -5.22 -20.60 19.25
N TYR A 40 -5.40 -21.22 18.08
CA TYR A 40 -6.58 -22.03 17.77
C TYR A 40 -6.75 -23.19 18.76
N LEU A 41 -5.68 -23.93 19.06
CA LEU A 41 -5.73 -25.04 20.01
C LEU A 41 -6.05 -24.58 21.43
N ALA A 42 -5.49 -23.45 21.87
CA ALA A 42 -5.79 -22.88 23.18
C ALA A 42 -7.27 -22.49 23.30
N GLN A 43 -7.81 -21.81 22.29
CA GLN A 43 -9.22 -21.38 22.29
C GLN A 43 -10.20 -22.55 22.13
N LYS A 44 -9.84 -23.55 21.31
CA LYS A 44 -10.68 -24.75 21.13
C LYS A 44 -10.86 -25.55 22.41
N ARG A 45 -9.86 -25.56 23.30
CA ARG A 45 -9.99 -26.18 24.64
C ARG A 45 -11.05 -25.51 25.51
N LEU A 46 -11.28 -24.21 25.32
CA LEU A 46 -12.29 -23.44 26.04
C LEU A 46 -13.65 -23.50 25.34
N ASN A 47 -13.65 -23.53 24.00
CA ASN A 47 -14.85 -23.62 23.18
C ASN A 47 -14.61 -24.55 21.99
N ASN A 48 -15.21 -25.74 22.02
CA ASN A 48 -15.04 -26.75 20.96
C ASN A 48 -15.49 -26.29 19.57
N LYS A 49 -16.34 -25.25 19.48
CA LYS A 49 -16.81 -24.65 18.23
C LYS A 49 -16.06 -23.36 17.86
N TYR A 50 -14.90 -23.11 18.46
CA TYR A 50 -14.12 -21.92 18.14
C TYR A 50 -13.65 -21.93 16.68
N GLU A 51 -13.90 -20.83 15.99
CA GLU A 51 -13.36 -20.51 14.68
C GLU A 51 -12.56 -19.22 14.81
N ILE A 52 -11.39 -19.19 14.18
CA ILE A 52 -10.55 -17.99 14.23
C ILE A 52 -11.26 -16.88 13.45
N ARG A 53 -11.32 -15.67 14.01
CA ARG A 53 -11.89 -14.51 13.32
C ARG A 53 -10.80 -13.81 12.51
N GLU A 54 -11.21 -13.00 11.53
CA GLU A 54 -10.30 -12.16 10.74
C GLU A 54 -9.44 -11.27 11.64
N GLU A 55 -10.04 -10.66 12.66
CA GLU A 55 -9.37 -9.81 13.63
C GLU A 55 -8.28 -10.55 14.41
N ASP A 56 -8.58 -11.75 14.93
CA ASP A 56 -7.60 -12.58 15.65
C ASP A 56 -6.43 -12.97 14.73
N ALA A 57 -6.73 -13.34 13.48
CA ALA A 57 -5.73 -13.69 12.48
C ALA A 57 -4.80 -12.51 12.16
N LEU A 58 -5.35 -11.31 11.99
CA LEU A 58 -4.57 -10.10 11.75
C LEU A 58 -3.74 -9.66 12.96
N ILE A 59 -4.25 -9.84 14.19
CA ILE A 59 -3.48 -9.58 15.42
C ILE A 59 -2.27 -10.50 15.52
N LEU A 60 -2.43 -11.80 15.21
CA LEU A 60 -1.33 -12.76 15.19
C LEU A 60 -0.33 -12.44 14.08
N ALA A 61 -0.81 -11.99 12.92
CA ALA A 61 0.03 -11.50 11.84
C ALA A 61 0.82 -10.25 12.25
N ASP A 62 0.20 -9.25 12.89
CA ASP A 62 0.90 -8.04 13.38
C ASP A 62 2.02 -8.40 14.37
N ARG A 63 1.73 -9.27 15.34
CA ARG A 63 2.75 -9.75 16.30
C ARG A 63 3.93 -10.42 15.60
N THR A 64 3.64 -11.26 14.61
CA THR A 64 4.69 -11.93 13.83
C THR A 64 5.47 -10.92 12.99
N ALA A 65 4.78 -9.97 12.35
CA ALA A 65 5.42 -8.92 11.56
C ALA A 65 6.39 -8.10 12.42
N ARG A 66 5.97 -7.67 13.62
CA ARG A 66 6.84 -6.94 14.56
C ARG A 66 8.05 -7.75 15.00
N GLN A 67 7.87 -9.05 15.30
CA GLN A 67 8.97 -9.93 15.70
C GLN A 67 10.04 -10.06 14.61
N TYR A 68 9.61 -10.07 13.34
CA TYR A 68 10.50 -10.15 12.18
C TYR A 68 10.85 -8.77 11.58
N GLN A 69 10.48 -7.68 12.27
CA GLN A 69 10.74 -6.31 11.84
C GLN A 69 10.19 -5.97 10.44
N LEU A 70 9.04 -6.54 10.09
CA LEU A 70 8.34 -6.35 8.82
C LEU A 70 7.44 -5.12 8.87
N PHE A 71 8.08 -3.95 8.83
CA PHE A 71 7.39 -2.67 8.89
C PHE A 71 7.09 -2.10 7.49
N LEU A 72 5.99 -1.36 7.43
CA LEU A 72 5.56 -0.48 6.36
C LEU A 72 5.46 0.92 6.98
N GLY A 73 6.53 1.72 6.83
CA GLY A 73 6.72 2.94 7.62
C GLY A 73 6.85 2.61 9.12
N LEU A 74 6.05 3.24 9.98
CA LEU A 74 6.04 3.00 11.44
C LEU A 74 5.10 1.84 11.86
N ASN A 75 4.27 1.34 10.96
CA ASN A 75 3.27 0.32 11.26
C ASN A 75 3.60 -0.99 10.52
N THR A 76 2.88 -2.07 10.82
CA THR A 76 2.93 -3.28 10.00
C THR A 76 1.72 -3.30 9.06
N LEU A 77 1.82 -3.99 7.92
CA LEU A 77 0.68 -4.14 7.02
C LEU A 77 -0.56 -4.76 7.71
N PRO A 78 -0.44 -5.83 8.52
CA PRO A 78 -1.56 -6.33 9.32
C PRO A 78 -2.18 -5.28 10.25
N ARG A 79 -1.36 -4.41 10.86
CA ARG A 79 -1.85 -3.34 11.74
C ARG A 79 -2.67 -2.31 10.98
N LEU A 80 -2.22 -1.91 9.79
CA LEU A 80 -2.98 -0.98 8.93
C LEU A 80 -4.31 -1.59 8.47
N LEU A 81 -4.32 -2.89 8.16
CA LEU A 81 -5.54 -3.61 7.81
C LEU A 81 -6.51 -3.72 9.00
N LEU A 82 -6.02 -3.88 10.23
CA LEU A 82 -6.85 -3.84 11.45
C LEU A 82 -7.54 -2.48 11.62
N HIS A 83 -6.78 -1.38 11.49
CA HIS A 83 -7.36 -0.03 11.57
C HIS A 83 -8.46 0.20 10.53
N ASN A 84 -8.24 -0.28 9.30
CA ASN A 84 -9.26 -0.21 8.24
C ASN A 84 -10.51 -1.04 8.56
N LEU A 85 -10.35 -2.19 9.21
CA LEU A 85 -11.46 -3.04 9.63
C LEU A 85 -12.32 -2.36 10.72
N ASP A 86 -11.68 -1.69 11.67
CA ASP A 86 -12.36 -0.91 12.71
C ASP A 86 -13.11 0.30 12.11
N ASN A 87 -12.47 1.02 11.19
CA ASN A 87 -13.07 2.15 10.49
C ASN A 87 -14.33 1.72 9.71
N ARG A 88 -14.28 0.59 9.00
CA ARG A 88 -15.46 0.05 8.27
C ARG A 88 -16.60 -0.33 9.21
N ARG A 89 -16.32 -0.89 10.38
CA ARG A 89 -17.34 -1.21 11.39
C ARG A 89 -17.98 0.05 11.97
N LEU A 90 -17.21 1.11 12.17
CA LEU A 90 -17.74 2.40 12.65
C LEU A 90 -18.63 3.07 11.58
N LEU A 91 -18.23 3.02 10.31
CA LEU A 91 -18.99 3.60 9.20
C LEU A 91 -20.29 2.82 8.93
N SER A 92 -20.29 1.48 9.03
CA SER A 92 -21.49 0.68 8.84
C SER A 92 -22.55 0.90 9.93
N HIS A 93 -22.14 1.30 11.14
CA HIS A 93 -23.06 1.71 12.20
C HIS A 93 -23.64 3.12 12.00
N ASN A 94 -22.94 3.99 11.27
CA ASN A 94 -23.37 5.37 11.01
C ASN A 94 -24.10 5.57 9.67
N ALA A 95 -24.23 4.52 8.84
CA ALA A 95 -24.84 4.55 7.50
C ALA A 95 -26.35 4.89 7.46
N ASN A 96 -26.98 5.19 8.61
CA ASN A 96 -28.36 5.70 8.66
C ASN A 96 -28.47 7.23 8.45
N HIS A 97 -27.35 7.96 8.38
CA HIS A 97 -27.35 9.37 7.99
C HIS A 97 -26.63 9.56 6.66
N GLY A 98 -27.40 9.89 5.62
CA GLY A 98 -26.97 10.00 4.21
C GLY A 98 -26.04 11.19 3.89
N SER A 99 -24.98 11.42 4.65
CA SER A 99 -23.91 12.33 4.24
C SER A 99 -23.00 11.61 3.25
N ARG A 100 -23.11 12.03 1.99
CA ARG A 100 -22.32 11.60 0.84
C ARG A 100 -20.90 12.17 0.85
N ASP A 101 -20.31 12.38 2.03
CA ASP A 101 -18.88 12.64 2.17
C ASP A 101 -18.19 11.30 2.01
N SER A 102 -17.87 10.95 0.76
CA SER A 102 -17.08 9.76 0.47
C SER A 102 -15.64 10.00 0.96
N THR A 103 -15.45 9.82 2.26
CA THR A 103 -14.13 9.76 2.91
C THR A 103 -13.29 8.59 2.40
N GLU A 104 -13.90 7.69 1.64
CA GLU A 104 -13.26 6.53 1.03
C GLU A 104 -12.69 6.89 -0.34
N PHE A 105 -11.47 6.41 -0.60
CA PHE A 105 -10.83 6.47 -1.91
C PHE A 105 -11.54 5.49 -2.85
N HIS A 106 -12.74 5.85 -3.29
CA HIS A 106 -13.65 5.01 -4.06
C HIS A 106 -13.91 5.66 -5.40
N LEU A 107 -13.11 5.24 -6.37
CA LEU A 107 -13.22 5.77 -7.71
C LEU A 107 -14.43 5.12 -8.43
N PRO A 108 -15.30 5.90 -9.10
CA PRO A 108 -16.51 5.38 -9.73
C PRO A 108 -16.21 4.30 -10.77
N GLU A 109 -17.01 3.23 -10.81
CA GLU A 109 -16.91 2.11 -11.77
C GLU A 109 -16.99 2.54 -13.24
N THR A 110 -17.43 3.77 -13.50
CA THR A 110 -17.61 4.33 -14.85
C THR A 110 -16.29 4.68 -15.56
N TYR A 111 -15.17 4.71 -14.83
CA TYR A 111 -13.87 5.11 -15.38
C TYR A 111 -12.92 3.91 -15.50
N ARG A 112 -12.04 3.94 -16.51
CA ARG A 112 -10.90 3.01 -16.61
C ARG A 112 -9.67 3.67 -16.02
N PHE A 113 -8.99 3.02 -15.09
CA PHE A 113 -7.85 3.62 -14.40
C PHE A 113 -6.56 3.36 -15.16
N THR A 114 -5.65 4.33 -15.21
CA THR A 114 -4.31 4.08 -15.79
C THR A 114 -3.35 3.43 -14.80
N GLY A 115 -3.78 3.28 -13.55
CA GLY A 115 -2.95 2.81 -12.45
C GLY A 115 -2.10 3.91 -11.81
N LYS A 116 -2.19 5.16 -12.26
CA LYS A 116 -1.34 6.26 -11.77
C LYS A 116 -2.07 7.16 -10.80
N ILE A 117 -1.47 7.33 -9.63
CA ILE A 117 -1.95 8.22 -8.58
C ILE A 117 -0.77 9.10 -8.16
N ILE A 118 -0.99 10.40 -8.12
CA ILE A 118 -0.03 11.38 -7.58
C ILE A 118 -0.69 12.02 -6.37
N ILE A 119 -0.05 11.98 -5.22
CA ILE A 119 -0.51 12.62 -4.00
C ILE A 119 0.42 13.80 -3.73
N SER A 120 -0.13 15.00 -3.63
CA SER A 120 0.62 16.19 -3.22
C SER A 120 0.22 16.53 -1.79
N LEU A 121 1.15 16.31 -0.85
CA LEU A 121 0.97 16.71 0.55
C LEU A 121 0.90 18.23 0.70
N HIS A 122 1.71 18.96 -0.08
CA HIS A 122 1.72 20.43 -0.11
C HIS A 122 0.38 21.00 -0.59
N ASP A 123 -0.13 20.50 -1.72
CA ASP A 123 -1.38 21.00 -2.31
C ASP A 123 -2.63 20.35 -1.71
N LYS A 124 -2.44 19.45 -0.74
CA LYS A 124 -3.49 18.65 -0.09
C LYS A 124 -4.45 17.97 -1.08
N CYS A 125 -3.91 17.42 -2.17
CA CYS A 125 -4.72 16.80 -3.22
C CYS A 125 -4.17 15.44 -3.67
N VAL A 126 -5.08 14.59 -4.13
CA VAL A 126 -4.81 13.32 -4.79
C VAL A 126 -5.29 13.41 -6.22
N ARG A 127 -4.37 13.24 -7.16
CA ARG A 127 -4.62 13.25 -8.59
C ARG A 127 -4.59 11.84 -9.12
N THR A 128 -5.73 11.34 -9.58
CA THR A 128 -5.85 10.02 -10.19
C THR A 128 -6.02 10.15 -11.70
N GLU A 129 -5.14 9.55 -12.47
CA GLU A 129 -5.26 9.52 -13.93
C GLU A 129 -6.24 8.42 -14.37
N VAL A 130 -7.28 8.83 -15.09
CA VAL A 130 -8.33 7.95 -15.63
C VAL A 130 -8.50 8.11 -17.14
N ILE A 131 -9.06 7.10 -17.77
CA ILE A 131 -9.45 7.05 -19.17
C ILE A 131 -10.99 7.04 -19.21
N GLN A 132 -11.56 8.08 -19.80
CA GLN A 132 -13.00 8.17 -20.05
C GLN A 132 -13.43 7.23 -21.19
N LYS A 133 -14.76 7.04 -21.35
CA LYS A 133 -15.34 6.24 -22.45
C LYS A 133 -14.84 6.64 -23.84
N ASN A 134 -14.48 7.91 -24.04
CA ASN A 134 -13.95 8.44 -25.30
C ASN A 134 -12.45 8.20 -25.49
N ASN A 135 -11.83 7.36 -24.66
CA ASN A 135 -10.39 7.06 -24.64
C ASN A 135 -9.49 8.30 -24.39
N ARG A 136 -10.06 9.38 -23.85
CA ARG A 136 -9.32 10.57 -23.42
C ARG A 136 -8.87 10.41 -21.98
N ARG A 137 -7.63 10.81 -21.71
CA ARG A 137 -7.08 10.88 -20.36
C ARG A 137 -7.67 12.08 -19.63
N HIS A 138 -8.05 11.86 -18.38
CA HIS A 138 -8.61 12.86 -17.48
C HIS A 138 -7.98 12.67 -16.10
N ILE A 139 -7.83 13.75 -15.35
CA ILE A 139 -7.35 13.71 -13.97
C ILE A 139 -8.53 13.95 -13.06
N ILE A 140 -8.80 13.01 -12.15
CA ILE A 140 -9.74 13.22 -11.04
C ILE A 140 -8.91 13.75 -9.88
N GLU A 141 -9.37 14.84 -9.27
CA GLU A 141 -8.73 15.43 -8.10
C GLU A 141 -9.63 15.23 -6.87
N ASP A 142 -9.08 14.57 -5.85
CA ASP A 142 -9.71 14.40 -4.54
C ASP A 142 -8.89 15.16 -3.50
N SER A 143 -9.53 15.65 -2.43
CA SER A 143 -8.82 16.29 -1.32
C SER A 143 -8.21 15.27 -0.35
N LEU A 144 -7.09 15.64 0.28
CA LEU A 144 -6.57 14.97 1.46
C LEU A 144 -7.43 15.27 2.69
N ARG A 145 -7.48 14.32 3.62
CA ARG A 145 -8.09 14.55 4.94
C ARG A 145 -7.23 15.53 5.73
N GLU A 146 -7.84 16.23 6.67
CA GLU A 146 -7.10 17.15 7.55
C GLU A 146 -5.99 16.44 8.35
N THR A 147 -6.15 15.15 8.62
CA THR A 147 -5.19 14.31 9.34
C THR A 147 -4.08 13.73 8.45
N GLU A 148 -4.12 13.95 7.13
CA GLU A 148 -3.20 13.38 6.15
C GLU A 148 -2.12 14.40 5.77
N GLU A 149 -1.15 14.60 6.65
CA GLU A 149 -0.05 15.58 6.48
C GLU A 149 1.25 14.92 5.99
N ASN A 150 1.39 13.61 6.13
CA ASN A 150 2.57 12.86 5.69
C ASN A 150 2.20 11.48 5.14
N LEU A 151 3.18 10.85 4.47
CA LEU A 151 3.01 9.50 3.90
C LEU A 151 2.57 8.48 4.94
N GLN A 152 3.09 8.55 6.16
CA GLN A 152 2.74 7.61 7.23
C GLN A 152 1.24 7.64 7.56
N GLN A 153 0.63 8.82 7.57
CA GLN A 153 -0.81 9.00 7.79
C GLN A 153 -1.62 8.58 6.55
N LEU A 154 -1.06 8.74 5.35
CA LEU A 154 -1.69 8.28 4.10
C LEU A 154 -1.70 6.76 3.94
N LEU A 155 -0.79 6.03 4.62
CA LEU A 155 -0.66 4.58 4.47
C LEU A 155 -1.97 3.84 4.75
N GLU A 156 -2.79 4.30 5.69
CA GLU A 156 -4.09 3.69 5.99
C GLU A 156 -5.03 3.78 4.78
N ARG A 157 -5.15 4.97 4.18
CA ARG A 157 -5.99 5.23 3.00
C ARG A 157 -5.48 4.47 1.78
N ILE A 158 -4.17 4.49 1.54
CA ILE A 158 -3.54 3.75 0.43
C ILE A 158 -3.75 2.24 0.59
N THR A 159 -3.58 1.72 1.82
CA THR A 159 -3.78 0.31 2.11
C THR A 159 -5.26 -0.09 1.94
N SER A 160 -6.20 0.76 2.35
CA SER A 160 -7.62 0.50 2.11
C SER A 160 -7.89 0.41 0.61
N TYR A 161 -7.37 1.36 -0.18
CA TYR A 161 -7.53 1.32 -1.63
C TYR A 161 -6.98 0.04 -2.25
N GLY A 162 -5.78 -0.38 -1.84
CA GLY A 162 -5.19 -1.64 -2.30
C GLY A 162 -6.08 -2.85 -1.95
N ASN A 163 -6.63 -2.88 -0.74
CA ASN A 163 -7.54 -3.94 -0.30
C ASN A 163 -8.84 -3.95 -1.13
N ASP A 164 -9.41 -2.79 -1.45
CA ASP A 164 -10.66 -2.68 -2.23
C ASP A 164 -10.47 -3.11 -3.69
N ARG A 165 -9.26 -2.93 -4.23
CA ARG A 165 -8.89 -3.41 -5.58
C ARG A 165 -8.35 -4.83 -5.60
N ASN A 166 -8.36 -5.53 -4.47
CA ASN A 166 -7.77 -6.86 -4.30
C ASN A 166 -6.32 -6.93 -4.81
N VAL A 167 -5.51 -5.97 -4.36
CA VAL A 167 -4.07 -5.93 -4.61
C VAL A 167 -3.41 -7.08 -3.86
N GLN A 168 -2.63 -7.86 -4.59
CA GLN A 168 -1.92 -9.02 -4.07
C GLN A 168 -0.59 -8.67 -3.45
N LEU A 169 0.04 -7.58 -3.86
CA LEU A 169 1.31 -7.11 -3.33
C LEU A 169 1.28 -5.59 -3.24
N LEU A 170 1.53 -5.05 -2.04
CA LEU A 170 1.70 -3.63 -1.81
C LEU A 170 3.13 -3.40 -1.34
N GLN A 171 3.87 -2.56 -2.06
CA GLN A 171 5.23 -2.17 -1.71
C GLN A 171 5.30 -0.67 -1.45
N LEU A 172 5.93 -0.30 -0.34
CA LEU A 172 6.33 1.06 -0.03
C LEU A 172 7.82 1.21 -0.27
N ILE A 173 8.22 2.29 -0.93
CA ILE A 173 9.60 2.64 -1.23
C ILE A 173 9.85 4.04 -0.65
N ASP A 174 10.54 4.09 0.48
CA ASP A 174 10.95 5.31 1.17
C ASP A 174 12.42 5.25 1.60
N LEU A 175 12.96 6.36 2.12
CA LEU A 175 14.35 6.43 2.57
C LEU A 175 14.59 5.58 3.84
N ASN A 176 13.57 5.31 4.66
CA ASN A 176 13.68 4.41 5.81
C ASN A 176 13.89 2.95 5.38
N LEU A 177 13.23 2.51 4.31
CA LEU A 177 13.41 1.19 3.73
C LEU A 177 14.80 1.04 3.09
N LEU A 178 15.29 2.08 2.40
CA LEU A 178 16.63 2.06 1.80
C LEU A 178 17.73 2.09 2.87
N SER A 179 17.56 2.90 3.92
CA SER A 179 18.53 3.02 5.02
C SER A 179 18.58 1.75 5.88
N SER A 180 17.44 1.12 6.17
CA SER A 180 17.39 -0.16 6.90
C SER A 180 18.06 -1.31 6.14
N LYS A 181 18.16 -1.23 4.81
CA LYS A 181 18.93 -2.16 3.96
C LYS A 181 20.41 -1.80 3.81
N GLY A 182 20.88 -0.73 4.46
CA GLY A 182 22.26 -0.28 4.37
C GLY A 182 22.65 0.23 2.98
N ALA A 183 21.69 0.73 2.20
CA ALA A 183 21.94 1.30 0.88
C ALA A 183 22.42 2.75 1.01
N TYR A 184 23.71 2.93 1.32
CA TYR A 184 24.37 4.25 1.36
C TYR A 184 24.94 4.69 0.00
N ASP A 185 25.00 3.76 -0.95
CA ASP A 185 25.52 3.98 -2.30
C ASP A 185 24.35 4.01 -3.29
N GLU A 186 24.33 5.02 -4.17
CA GLU A 186 23.37 5.19 -5.24
C GLU A 186 23.19 3.90 -6.06
N LYS A 187 24.28 3.16 -6.32
CA LYS A 187 24.21 1.88 -7.03
C LYS A 187 23.38 0.83 -6.30
N LYS A 188 23.53 0.73 -4.97
CA LYS A 188 22.74 -0.19 -4.14
C LYS A 188 21.29 0.24 -4.04
N ILE A 189 21.03 1.55 -4.03
CA ILE A 189 19.68 2.10 -4.10
C ILE A 189 19.02 1.66 -5.41
N PHE A 190 19.70 1.81 -6.54
CA PHE A 190 19.19 1.35 -7.83
C PHE A 190 18.92 -0.14 -7.90
N GLU A 191 19.85 -0.96 -7.40
CA GLU A 191 19.67 -2.41 -7.32
C GLU A 191 18.42 -2.75 -6.48
N THR A 192 18.27 -2.11 -5.32
CA THR A 192 17.10 -2.31 -4.45
C THR A 192 15.80 -1.87 -5.14
N LEU A 193 15.78 -0.70 -5.78
CA LEU A 193 14.61 -0.20 -6.51
C LEU A 193 14.22 -1.15 -7.64
N LYS A 194 15.22 -1.68 -8.36
CA LYS A 194 15.01 -2.64 -9.43
C LYS A 194 14.45 -3.96 -8.92
N GLU A 195 15.04 -4.54 -7.87
CA GLU A 195 14.56 -5.77 -7.26
C GLU A 195 13.10 -5.65 -6.81
N ARG A 196 12.75 -4.54 -6.17
CA ARG A 196 11.39 -4.25 -5.72
C ARG A 196 10.42 -4.10 -6.87
N TYR A 197 10.81 -3.36 -7.90
CA TYR A 197 10.02 -3.24 -9.11
C TYR A 197 9.80 -4.60 -9.78
N ASP A 198 10.86 -5.39 -9.97
CA ASP A 198 10.81 -6.70 -10.59
C ASP A 198 9.90 -7.65 -9.76
N GLU A 199 9.99 -7.60 -8.43
CA GLU A 199 9.07 -8.31 -7.53
C GLU A 199 7.60 -7.90 -7.77
N CYS A 200 7.31 -6.60 -7.90
CA CYS A 200 5.96 -6.12 -8.26
C CYS A 200 5.47 -6.64 -9.62
N MET A 201 6.38 -6.91 -10.56
CA MET A 201 6.01 -7.37 -11.90
C MET A 201 5.54 -8.82 -11.94
N GLU A 202 5.97 -9.65 -10.97
CA GLU A 202 5.60 -11.06 -10.83
C GLU A 202 4.15 -11.27 -10.36
N TYR A 203 3.57 -10.28 -9.69
CA TYR A 203 2.20 -10.34 -9.20
C TYR A 203 1.22 -9.77 -10.24
N LYS A 204 0.06 -10.42 -10.38
CA LYS A 204 -0.99 -10.00 -11.32
C LYS A 204 -1.62 -8.68 -10.92
N ARG A 205 -1.70 -8.44 -9.61
CA ARG A 205 -2.25 -7.23 -9.02
C ARG A 205 -1.27 -6.67 -8.01
N SER A 206 -0.52 -5.64 -8.39
CA SER A 206 0.51 -5.06 -7.53
C SER A 206 0.37 -3.55 -7.43
N MET A 207 0.72 -3.02 -6.28
CA MET A 207 0.78 -1.60 -5.99
C MET A 207 2.17 -1.27 -5.46
N ILE A 208 2.77 -0.24 -6.03
CA ILE A 208 4.04 0.32 -5.54
C ILE A 208 3.84 1.80 -5.21
N VAL A 209 4.32 2.20 -4.04
CA VAL A 209 4.21 3.55 -3.50
C VAL A 209 5.63 4.10 -3.37
N TYR A 210 5.91 5.22 -4.04
CA TYR A 210 7.18 5.92 -3.97
C TYR A 210 7.02 7.21 -3.18
N ASP A 211 7.80 7.36 -2.12
CA ASP A 211 8.00 8.63 -1.43
C ASP A 211 9.08 9.44 -2.17
N LEU A 212 8.67 10.29 -3.11
CA LEU A 212 9.63 11.00 -3.96
C LEU A 212 10.46 12.01 -3.17
N ASP A 213 9.85 12.67 -2.20
CA ASP A 213 10.50 13.65 -1.34
C ASP A 213 11.66 13.03 -0.57
N SER A 214 11.42 11.85 0.02
CA SER A 214 12.44 11.09 0.74
C SER A 214 13.52 10.52 -0.18
N LEU A 215 13.17 10.06 -1.38
CA LEU A 215 14.12 9.35 -2.27
C LEU A 215 15.06 10.28 -3.03
N VAL A 216 14.55 11.43 -3.44
CA VAL A 216 15.19 12.25 -4.46
C VAL A 216 15.86 13.48 -3.86
N GLY A 217 15.32 14.02 -2.77
CA GLY A 217 15.80 15.25 -2.14
C GLY A 217 15.57 16.46 -3.05
N VAL A 218 14.68 17.37 -2.64
CA VAL A 218 14.48 18.65 -3.33
C VAL A 218 15.17 19.74 -2.53
N ASN A 219 16.28 20.26 -3.05
CA ASN A 219 16.96 21.42 -2.48
C ASN A 219 16.31 22.69 -3.05
N GLN A 220 15.65 23.46 -2.20
CA GLN A 220 15.18 24.81 -2.51
C GLN A 220 16.28 25.81 -2.14
N SER A 221 16.82 26.49 -3.14
CA SER A 221 17.73 27.63 -2.95
C SER A 221 16.97 28.92 -3.24
N ASP A 222 16.72 29.68 -2.18
CA ASP A 222 16.15 31.01 -2.27
C ASP A 222 17.28 32.03 -2.43
N SER A 223 17.24 32.74 -3.55
CA SER A 223 18.15 33.84 -3.84
C SER A 223 17.41 35.16 -3.65
N GLU A 224 17.75 35.88 -2.58
CA GLU A 224 17.33 37.26 -2.40
C GLU A 224 18.26 38.17 -3.21
N SER A 225 17.68 38.84 -4.20
CA SER A 225 18.36 39.87 -4.98
C SER A 225 17.68 41.21 -4.79
N SER A 226 18.40 42.30 -5.08
CA SER A 226 17.86 43.67 -5.05
C SER A 226 16.67 43.90 -6.00
N MET A 227 16.33 42.93 -6.87
CA MET A 227 15.18 42.95 -7.77
C MET A 227 14.07 41.94 -7.40
N GLY A 228 14.19 41.23 -6.27
CA GLY A 228 13.20 40.27 -5.78
C GLY A 228 13.80 38.96 -5.32
N THR A 229 12.96 38.15 -4.66
CA THR A 229 13.21 36.77 -4.25
C THR A 229 13.01 35.82 -5.43
N SER A 230 14.03 35.03 -5.77
CA SER A 230 13.94 33.95 -6.75
C SER A 230 14.13 32.60 -6.04
N THR A 231 13.12 31.74 -6.11
CA THR A 231 13.15 30.37 -5.58
C THR A 231 13.62 29.42 -6.68
N SER A 232 14.71 28.70 -6.46
CA SER A 232 15.22 27.70 -7.40
C SER A 232 15.19 26.31 -6.76
N THR A 233 14.52 25.35 -7.41
CA THR A 233 14.45 23.96 -6.95
C THR A 233 15.46 23.12 -7.72
N SER A 234 16.34 22.42 -7.01
CA SER A 234 17.27 21.45 -7.59
C SER A 234 17.03 20.06 -7.00
N ILE A 235 17.12 19.06 -7.88
CA ILE A 235 16.88 17.66 -7.56
C ILE A 235 18.23 17.02 -7.25
N VAL A 236 18.42 16.51 -6.03
CA VAL A 236 19.72 15.97 -5.60
C VAL A 236 20.04 14.66 -6.33
N ASN A 237 19.06 13.75 -6.45
CA ASN A 237 19.23 12.45 -7.11
C ASN A 237 18.45 12.35 -8.43
N GLN A 238 18.85 13.13 -9.44
CA GLN A 238 18.17 13.21 -10.74
C GLN A 238 18.05 11.86 -11.45
N SER A 239 19.04 10.99 -11.32
CA SER A 239 19.08 9.63 -11.87
C SER A 239 17.94 8.77 -11.31
N ILE A 240 17.78 8.76 -9.97
CA ILE A 240 16.73 8.02 -9.25
C ILE A 240 15.37 8.57 -9.65
N TYR A 241 15.23 9.89 -9.72
CA TYR A 241 14.01 10.54 -10.17
C TYR A 241 13.60 10.11 -11.59
N ILE A 242 14.53 10.12 -12.55
CA ILE A 242 14.27 9.66 -13.93
C ILE A 242 13.86 8.18 -13.93
N TYR A 243 14.51 7.35 -13.13
CA TYR A 243 14.17 5.94 -13.02
C TYR A 243 12.75 5.73 -12.48
N VAL A 244 12.43 6.32 -11.33
CA VAL A 244 11.10 6.19 -10.70
C VAL A 244 10.01 6.72 -11.63
N THR A 245 10.21 7.91 -12.22
CA THR A 245 9.23 8.48 -13.16
C THR A 245 9.08 7.66 -14.43
N SER A 246 10.13 7.01 -14.93
CA SER A 246 10.03 6.06 -16.05
C SER A 246 9.19 4.85 -15.67
N ARG A 247 9.40 4.26 -14.48
CA ARG A 247 8.61 3.11 -13.99
C ARG A 247 7.18 3.48 -13.70
N PHE A 248 6.93 4.68 -13.22
CA PHE A 248 5.59 5.23 -13.04
C PHE A 248 4.80 5.31 -14.36
N ARG A 249 5.49 5.52 -15.50
CA ARG A 249 4.85 5.49 -16.84
C ARG A 249 4.46 4.09 -17.29
N GLU A 250 5.09 3.05 -16.73
CA GLU A 250 4.82 1.63 -17.02
C GLU A 250 3.63 1.05 -16.23
N ALA A 251 3.01 1.84 -15.34
CA ALA A 251 1.78 1.48 -14.66
C ALA A 251 0.70 1.05 -15.67
N ALA A 252 0.04 -0.07 -15.38
CA ALA A 252 -0.79 -0.77 -16.35
C ALA A 252 -2.27 -0.35 -16.22
N ILE A 253 -2.90 -0.13 -17.37
CA ILE A 253 -4.30 0.30 -17.47
C ILE A 253 -5.22 -0.82 -16.96
N GLU A 254 -6.15 -0.47 -16.07
CA GLU A 254 -7.22 -1.35 -15.63
C GLU A 254 -8.06 -1.82 -16.83
N ALA A 255 -8.18 -3.14 -16.95
CA ALA A 255 -8.93 -3.76 -18.02
C ALA A 255 -10.42 -3.42 -17.84
N SER A 256 -11.10 -3.03 -18.93
CA SER A 256 -12.56 -2.99 -18.90
C SER A 256 -13.09 -4.39 -18.56
N CYS A 257 -14.13 -4.44 -17.72
CA CYS A 257 -14.78 -5.62 -17.14
C CYS A 257 -15.20 -6.74 -18.12
N THR A 258 -14.99 -6.57 -19.43
CA THR A 258 -15.38 -7.48 -20.51
C THR A 258 -14.31 -8.50 -20.92
N ASP A 259 -13.03 -8.33 -20.56
CA ASP A 259 -11.98 -9.30 -20.90
C ASP A 259 -11.57 -10.16 -19.70
N LYS A 260 -12.16 -11.36 -19.59
CA LYS A 260 -11.85 -12.37 -18.55
C LYS A 260 -10.46 -13.02 -18.67
N ARG A 261 -9.64 -12.62 -19.63
CA ARG A 261 -8.22 -13.03 -19.69
C ARG A 261 -7.46 -12.15 -18.72
N GLN A 262 -7.13 -12.71 -17.56
CA GLN A 262 -6.31 -12.11 -16.48
C GLN A 262 -5.33 -11.05 -17.02
N LYS A 263 -5.74 -9.79 -17.01
CA LYS A 263 -4.86 -8.68 -17.37
C LYS A 263 -4.16 -8.25 -16.08
N ASN A 264 -2.85 -8.10 -16.15
CA ASN A 264 -2.07 -7.62 -15.02
C ASN A 264 -2.48 -6.17 -14.75
N GLU A 265 -2.96 -5.90 -13.54
CA GLU A 265 -3.35 -4.57 -13.07
C GLU A 265 -2.25 -4.08 -12.13
N ARG A 266 -1.74 -2.88 -12.39
CA ARG A 266 -0.58 -2.36 -11.66
C ARG A 266 -0.81 -0.91 -11.31
N TRP A 267 -0.72 -0.61 -10.02
CA TRP A 267 -0.87 0.73 -9.49
C TRP A 267 0.50 1.27 -9.08
N ALA A 268 0.80 2.48 -9.52
CA ALA A 268 1.95 3.25 -9.08
C ALA A 268 1.44 4.52 -8.41
N ILE A 269 1.86 4.73 -7.17
CA ILE A 269 1.55 5.92 -6.38
C ILE A 269 2.85 6.68 -6.17
N ALA A 270 2.87 7.96 -6.51
CA ALA A 270 3.92 8.88 -6.15
C ALA A 270 3.36 9.83 -5.09
N VAL A 271 4.03 9.92 -3.96
CA VAL A 271 3.76 10.86 -2.88
C VAL A 271 4.88 11.87 -2.82
#